data_AF-A0A4Q5WL37-F1
#
_entry.id   AF-A0A4Q5WL37-F1
#
_cell.length_a   1.000
_cell.length_b   1.000
_cell.length_c   1.000
_cell.angle_alpha   90.00
_cell.angle_beta   90.00
_cell.angle_gamma   90.00
#
_symmetry.space_group_name_H-M   'P 1'
#
loop_
_entity.id
_entity.type
_entity.pdbx_description
1 polymer ?
#
loop_
_entity_poly.entity_id
_entity_poly.type
_entity_poly.pdbx_seq_one_letter_code
_entity_poly.pdbx_strand_id
1 'polypeptide(L)'
;MVSPVTLRLNAADRSYFAILKKEVHALATAGGFSAKRVAEVDIVVAELVSNLARHAGGGELFAKLFEDNGRQGLELIAVDSGPGISDLKAMMQDGASSKDSLGQGLGAIRRLSDLLQIYTQKDWGTLQLVRIYNKAATAAQKPGPVDIRSLVVPKPGETECGDGFYYKQTKEHVKLFLGDGLGHGPEAAHAVRTAIDAFKICPEDTAAENLRFIHSAVKKTRGLVATVAIFSMRDKRWRICGVGNIATRLHSAMSSRNHNSYNGIVGLNMPNTLNDQLLDYEKGQTIVMCSDGIKSKWDLQRLTGIQRYDLSLLNAALFKEFARQTDDMSVASCKINV
;
A
#
# COMPACT_ATOMS: atom_id res chain seq x y z
N MET A 1 -0.82 -15.95 -5.95
CA MET A 1 -1.05 -14.83 -5.02
C MET A 1 -0.14 -13.71 -5.43
N VAL A 2 -0.67 -12.50 -5.52
CA VAL A 2 0.09 -11.35 -5.99
C VAL A 2 1.10 -10.91 -4.93
N SER A 3 2.34 -10.62 -5.34
CA SER A 3 3.37 -10.12 -4.42
C SER A 3 2.94 -8.78 -3.81
N PRO A 4 3.09 -8.57 -2.49
CA PRO A 4 2.79 -7.27 -1.87
C PRO A 4 3.87 -6.22 -2.16
N VAL A 5 5.04 -6.64 -2.66
CA VAL A 5 6.17 -5.76 -2.96
C VAL A 5 5.84 -4.88 -4.15
N THR A 6 6.08 -3.59 -3.99
CA THR A 6 5.82 -2.55 -4.97
C THR A 6 7.10 -2.14 -5.66
N LEU A 7 7.09 -2.23 -6.98
CA LEU A 7 8.17 -1.71 -7.82
C LEU A 7 8.18 -0.19 -7.71
N ARG A 8 9.30 0.38 -7.30
CA ARG A 8 9.51 1.82 -7.21
C ARG A 8 10.48 2.26 -8.29
N LEU A 9 10.04 3.21 -9.11
CA LEU A 9 10.80 3.68 -10.26
C LEU A 9 10.98 5.20 -10.16
N ASN A 10 12.23 5.64 -10.26
CA ASN A 10 12.57 7.05 -10.25
C ASN A 10 12.30 7.67 -11.64
N ALA A 11 11.47 8.71 -11.68
CA ALA A 11 11.09 9.45 -12.87
C ALA A 11 11.62 10.90 -12.85
N ALA A 12 12.81 11.12 -12.26
CA ALA A 12 13.46 12.43 -12.19
C ALA A 12 13.95 12.97 -13.55
N ASP A 13 14.27 12.10 -14.50
CA ASP A 13 14.77 12.49 -15.83
C ASP A 13 14.12 11.67 -16.95
N ARG A 14 13.92 12.32 -18.11
CA ARG A 14 13.42 11.75 -19.36
C ARG A 14 14.25 10.57 -19.86
N SER A 15 15.54 10.54 -19.54
CA SER A 15 16.44 9.43 -19.90
C SER A 15 15.96 8.07 -19.35
N TYR A 16 15.23 8.05 -18.22
CA TYR A 16 14.74 6.82 -17.59
C TYR A 16 13.40 6.33 -18.14
N PHE A 17 12.70 7.12 -18.98
CA PHE A 17 11.32 6.82 -19.38
C PHE A 17 11.18 5.48 -20.10
N ALA A 18 12.16 5.14 -20.95
CA ALA A 18 12.16 3.86 -21.66
C ALA A 18 12.32 2.67 -20.69
N ILE A 19 13.13 2.82 -19.64
CA ILE A 19 13.36 1.80 -18.62
C ILE A 19 12.10 1.64 -17.76
N LEU A 20 11.54 2.73 -17.26
CA LEU A 20 10.28 2.77 -16.51
C LEU A 20 9.17 2.00 -17.25
N LYS A 21 8.98 2.34 -18.54
CA LYS A 21 7.99 1.70 -19.40
C LYS A 21 8.26 0.21 -19.53
N LYS A 22 9.52 -0.19 -19.80
CA LYS A 22 9.90 -1.60 -19.94
C LYS A 22 9.60 -2.41 -18.69
N GLU A 23 9.91 -1.90 -17.50
CA GLU A 23 9.66 -2.59 -16.23
C GLU A 23 8.16 -2.76 -15.96
N VAL A 24 7.35 -1.71 -16.16
CA VAL A 24 5.90 -1.79 -15.97
C VAL A 24 5.25 -2.69 -17.02
N HIS A 25 5.74 -2.66 -18.27
CA HIS A 25 5.30 -3.56 -19.34
C HIS A 25 5.56 -5.03 -19.01
N ALA A 26 6.74 -5.34 -18.48
CA ALA A 26 7.10 -6.68 -18.03
C ALA A 26 6.19 -7.13 -16.87
N LEU A 27 5.93 -6.24 -15.91
CA LEU A 27 5.02 -6.50 -14.79
C LEU A 27 3.58 -6.77 -15.26
N ALA A 28 3.06 -5.97 -16.20
CA ALA A 28 1.73 -6.18 -16.78
C ALA A 28 1.65 -7.52 -17.55
N THR A 29 2.67 -7.85 -18.33
CA THR A 29 2.75 -9.13 -19.05
C THR A 29 2.75 -10.31 -18.07
N ALA A 30 3.56 -10.24 -17.01
CA ALA A 30 3.57 -11.26 -15.95
C ALA A 30 2.23 -11.36 -15.21
N GLY A 31 1.46 -10.27 -15.14
CA GLY A 31 0.10 -10.23 -14.58
C GLY A 31 -1.00 -10.79 -15.49
N GLY A 32 -0.65 -11.40 -16.62
CA GLY A 32 -1.60 -12.04 -17.53
C GLY A 32 -2.45 -11.07 -18.36
N PHE A 33 -1.94 -9.86 -18.60
CA PHE A 33 -2.60 -8.87 -19.45
C PHE A 33 -2.53 -9.31 -20.93
N SER A 34 -3.59 -9.03 -21.69
CA SER A 34 -3.54 -9.23 -23.15
C SER A 34 -2.60 -8.20 -23.80
N ALA A 35 -2.04 -8.51 -24.97
CA ALA A 35 -1.16 -7.58 -25.70
C ALA A 35 -1.81 -6.20 -25.91
N LYS A 36 -3.12 -6.18 -26.19
CA LYS A 36 -3.89 -4.93 -26.28
C LYS A 36 -3.87 -4.16 -24.95
N ARG A 37 -4.17 -4.82 -23.82
CA ARG A 37 -4.21 -4.16 -22.51
C ARG A 37 -2.83 -3.70 -22.04
N VAL A 38 -1.77 -4.44 -22.39
CA VAL A 38 -0.38 -4.01 -22.16
C VAL A 38 -0.06 -2.74 -22.96
N ALA A 39 -0.46 -2.64 -24.23
CA ALA A 39 -0.28 -1.42 -25.01
C ALA A 39 -1.04 -0.21 -24.43
N GLU A 40 -2.20 -0.45 -23.81
CA GLU A 40 -2.95 0.60 -23.09
C GLU A 40 -2.24 1.04 -21.80
N VAL A 41 -1.68 0.08 -21.02
CA VAL A 41 -0.81 0.38 -19.86
C VAL A 41 0.38 1.24 -20.28
N ASP A 42 1.02 0.89 -21.40
CA ASP A 42 2.17 1.61 -21.94
C ASP A 42 1.86 3.09 -22.25
N ILE A 43 0.66 3.39 -22.74
CA ILE A 43 0.20 4.77 -22.97
C ILE A 43 0.00 5.48 -21.63
N VAL A 44 -0.67 4.83 -20.68
CA VAL A 44 -0.92 5.40 -19.35
C VAL A 44 0.38 5.74 -18.64
N VAL A 45 1.37 4.84 -18.67
CA VAL A 45 2.69 5.07 -18.08
C VAL A 45 3.39 6.26 -18.75
N ALA A 46 3.35 6.34 -20.08
CA ALA A 46 3.95 7.46 -20.81
C ALA A 46 3.34 8.81 -20.40
N GLU A 47 2.02 8.88 -20.24
CA GLU A 47 1.33 10.10 -19.79
C GLU A 47 1.63 10.43 -18.33
N LEU A 48 1.59 9.45 -17.42
CA LEU A 48 1.94 9.68 -16.00
C LEU A 48 3.36 10.22 -15.85
N VAL A 49 4.31 9.61 -16.54
CA VAL A 49 5.73 9.95 -16.45
C VAL A 49 6.03 11.28 -17.17
N SER A 50 5.35 11.56 -18.28
CA SER A 50 5.34 12.90 -18.92
C SER A 50 4.81 13.96 -17.95
N ASN A 51 3.74 13.67 -17.20
CA ASN A 51 3.17 14.62 -16.25
C ASN A 51 4.15 14.95 -15.12
N LEU A 52 4.81 13.94 -14.55
CA LEU A 52 5.85 14.11 -13.54
C LEU A 52 6.96 15.05 -14.04
N ALA A 53 7.49 14.81 -15.24
CA ALA A 53 8.59 15.63 -15.77
C ALA A 53 8.16 17.03 -16.21
N ARG A 54 7.03 17.18 -16.91
CA ARG A 54 6.59 18.47 -17.48
C ARG A 54 6.02 19.42 -16.43
N HIS A 55 5.39 18.90 -15.38
CA HIS A 55 4.60 19.72 -14.45
C HIS A 55 5.14 19.73 -13.02
N ALA A 56 6.00 18.78 -12.65
CA ALA A 56 6.51 18.69 -11.29
C ALA A 56 8.05 18.63 -11.19
N GLY A 57 8.77 18.65 -12.32
CA GLY A 57 10.23 18.57 -12.35
C GLY A 57 10.77 17.16 -12.02
N GLY A 58 9.92 16.14 -12.11
CA GLY A 58 10.24 14.75 -11.79
C GLY A 58 9.33 14.17 -10.71
N GLY A 59 9.66 12.97 -10.24
CA GLY A 59 8.92 12.28 -9.19
C GLY A 59 9.18 10.78 -9.23
N GLU A 60 8.21 10.02 -8.72
CA GLU A 60 8.31 8.57 -8.60
C GLU A 60 7.08 7.89 -9.16
N LEU A 61 7.27 6.73 -9.78
CA LEU A 61 6.20 5.85 -10.21
C LEU A 61 6.28 4.54 -9.42
N PHE A 62 5.24 4.24 -8.67
CA PHE A 62 5.05 2.97 -8.00
C PHE A 62 4.16 2.08 -8.86
N ALA A 63 4.54 0.81 -9.01
CA ALA A 63 3.79 -0.17 -9.76
C ALA A 63 3.71 -1.49 -8.99
N LYS A 64 2.52 -2.07 -8.90
CA LYS A 64 2.35 -3.43 -8.40
C LYS A 64 1.14 -4.07 -9.06
N LEU A 65 1.19 -5.39 -9.17
CA LEU A 65 -0.04 -6.13 -9.39
C LEU A 65 -0.89 -6.07 -8.12
N PHE A 66 -2.21 -6.19 -8.27
CA PHE A 66 -3.14 -6.36 -7.15
C PHE A 66 -4.24 -7.35 -7.50
N GLU A 67 -4.95 -7.83 -6.49
CA GLU A 67 -6.12 -8.69 -6.66
C GLU A 67 -7.26 -8.21 -5.74
N ASP A 68 -8.41 -7.89 -6.33
CA ASP A 68 -9.63 -7.50 -5.63
C ASP A 68 -10.77 -8.42 -6.07
N ASN A 69 -11.43 -9.10 -5.12
CA ASN A 69 -12.57 -9.99 -5.40
C ASN A 69 -12.30 -11.02 -6.53
N GLY A 70 -11.10 -11.59 -6.58
CA GLY A 70 -10.68 -12.54 -7.62
C GLY A 70 -10.38 -11.91 -8.98
N ARG A 71 -10.39 -10.58 -9.10
CA ARG A 71 -9.94 -9.85 -10.30
C ARG A 71 -8.54 -9.33 -10.08
N GLN A 72 -7.66 -9.61 -11.04
CA GLN A 72 -6.29 -9.12 -11.02
C GLN A 72 -6.14 -7.87 -11.87
N GLY A 73 -5.25 -6.98 -11.43
CA GLY A 73 -4.94 -5.76 -12.14
C GLY A 73 -3.56 -5.22 -11.79
N LEU A 74 -3.25 -4.07 -12.37
CA LEU A 74 -2.05 -3.29 -12.17
C LEU A 74 -2.46 -1.98 -11.51
N GLU A 75 -1.84 -1.69 -10.37
CA GLU A 75 -1.94 -0.41 -9.67
C GLU A 75 -0.68 0.40 -10.00
N LEU A 76 -0.90 1.65 -10.43
CA LEU A 76 0.13 2.63 -10.67
C LEU A 76 -0.13 3.83 -9.77
N ILE A 77 0.90 4.30 -9.07
CA ILE A 77 0.83 5.53 -8.27
C ILE A 77 1.97 6.43 -8.70
N ALA A 78 1.65 7.54 -9.35
CA ALA A 78 2.62 8.59 -9.63
C ALA A 78 2.63 9.58 -8.46
N VAL A 79 3.81 9.93 -7.98
CA VAL A 79 4.04 10.77 -6.79
C VAL A 79 5.01 11.87 -7.16
N ASP A 80 4.63 13.12 -6.94
CA ASP A 80 5.51 14.26 -7.10
C ASP A 80 5.51 15.22 -5.91
N SER A 81 6.49 16.13 -5.92
CA SER A 81 6.60 17.25 -4.97
C SER A 81 6.56 18.60 -5.70
N GLY A 82 5.82 18.65 -6.81
CA GLY A 82 5.64 19.86 -7.61
C GLY A 82 4.70 20.88 -6.96
N PRO A 83 4.29 21.92 -7.69
CA PRO A 83 3.43 22.99 -7.16
C PRO A 83 2.00 22.55 -6.82
N GLY A 84 1.60 21.34 -7.24
CA GLY A 84 0.21 20.87 -7.20
C GLY A 84 -0.63 21.41 -8.37
N ILE A 85 -1.91 21.02 -8.40
CA ILE A 85 -2.87 21.40 -9.45
C ILE A 85 -3.88 22.39 -8.86
N SER A 86 -3.93 23.60 -9.42
CA SER A 86 -4.75 24.70 -8.89
C SER A 86 -6.25 24.55 -9.14
N ASP A 87 -6.67 24.07 -10.30
CA ASP A 87 -8.09 23.79 -10.61
C ASP A 87 -8.26 22.42 -11.27
N LEU A 88 -8.21 21.38 -10.44
CA LEU A 88 -8.38 20.01 -10.89
C LEU A 88 -9.75 19.77 -11.57
N LYS A 89 -10.80 20.47 -11.16
CA LYS A 89 -12.15 20.25 -11.72
C LYS A 89 -12.22 20.74 -13.17
N ALA A 90 -11.72 21.95 -13.44
CA ALA A 90 -11.64 22.48 -14.80
C ALA A 90 -10.79 21.56 -15.70
N MET A 91 -9.62 21.13 -15.22
CA MET A 91 -8.72 20.28 -16.00
C MET A 91 -9.31 18.90 -16.36
N MET A 92 -10.17 18.36 -15.49
CA MET A 92 -10.87 17.09 -15.74
C MET A 92 -12.07 17.24 -16.69
N GLN A 93 -12.57 18.46 -16.91
CA GLN A 93 -13.64 18.79 -17.86
C GLN A 93 -13.05 19.11 -19.25
N ASP A 94 -11.97 19.89 -19.30
CA ASP A 94 -11.34 20.41 -20.52
C ASP A 94 -10.44 19.41 -21.25
N GLY A 95 -10.61 18.10 -21.04
CA GLY A 95 -9.82 17.01 -21.61
C GLY A 95 -9.80 16.89 -23.15
N ALA A 96 -10.21 17.96 -23.85
CA ALA A 96 -10.21 18.18 -25.29
C ALA A 96 -9.29 19.34 -25.76
N SER A 97 -8.67 20.12 -24.88
CA SER A 97 -7.82 21.26 -25.26
C SER A 97 -6.39 20.84 -25.70
N SER A 98 -5.71 21.66 -26.51
CA SER A 98 -4.62 21.34 -27.46
C SER A 98 -3.38 20.58 -26.94
N LYS A 99 -2.55 20.10 -27.90
CA LYS A 99 -1.34 19.23 -27.82
C LYS A 99 -0.31 19.50 -26.71
N ASP A 100 -0.41 20.60 -25.97
CA ASP A 100 0.55 21.03 -24.95
C ASP A 100 -0.02 21.19 -23.53
N SER A 101 -1.29 20.84 -23.31
CA SER A 101 -1.91 20.90 -21.99
C SER A 101 -1.94 19.55 -21.27
N LEU A 102 -1.82 19.58 -19.93
CA LEU A 102 -2.01 18.43 -19.03
C LEU A 102 -3.38 17.73 -19.24
N GLY A 103 -4.36 18.41 -19.85
CA GLY A 103 -5.73 17.93 -20.07
C GLY A 103 -5.85 16.73 -21.03
N GLN A 104 -5.02 16.64 -22.08
CA GLN A 104 -5.04 15.48 -22.99
C GLN A 104 -4.48 14.23 -22.32
N GLY A 105 -3.37 14.36 -21.60
CA GLY A 105 -2.72 13.26 -20.89
C GLY A 105 -3.64 12.68 -19.81
N LEU A 106 -4.26 13.54 -18.98
CA LEU A 106 -5.26 13.10 -18.00
C LEU A 106 -6.50 12.48 -18.66
N GLY A 107 -6.94 13.00 -19.81
CA GLY A 107 -8.02 12.43 -20.60
C GLY A 107 -7.70 11.02 -21.12
N ALA A 108 -6.48 10.80 -21.62
CA ALA A 108 -6.01 9.50 -22.06
C ALA A 108 -5.93 8.50 -20.89
N ILE A 109 -5.32 8.90 -19.77
CA ILE A 109 -5.24 8.08 -18.56
C ILE A 109 -6.65 7.65 -18.14
N ARG A 110 -7.58 8.61 -18.02
CA ARG A 110 -8.96 8.34 -17.61
C ARG A 110 -9.68 7.36 -18.55
N ARG A 111 -9.51 7.49 -19.87
CA ARG A 111 -10.17 6.59 -20.85
C ARG A 111 -9.61 5.18 -20.83
N LEU A 112 -8.32 5.02 -20.56
CA LEU A 112 -7.64 3.73 -20.61
C LEU A 112 -7.63 3.02 -19.25
N SER A 113 -7.83 3.75 -18.15
CA SER A 113 -7.90 3.21 -16.79
C SER A 113 -9.30 2.73 -16.39
N ASP A 114 -9.37 1.75 -15.50
CA ASP A 114 -10.61 1.38 -14.81
C ASP A 114 -10.89 2.26 -13.59
N LEU A 115 -9.85 2.84 -12.99
CA LEU A 115 -9.94 3.80 -11.90
C LEU A 115 -8.83 4.84 -12.07
N LEU A 116 -9.20 6.12 -11.88
CA LEU A 116 -8.29 7.24 -11.74
C LEU A 116 -8.72 8.07 -10.52
N GLN A 117 -7.82 8.30 -9.59
CA GLN A 117 -7.98 9.27 -8.51
C GLN A 117 -6.76 10.19 -8.44
N ILE A 118 -7.00 11.48 -8.23
CA ILE A 118 -5.95 12.49 -8.14
C ILE A 118 -6.10 13.24 -6.83
N TYR A 119 -5.06 13.16 -6.00
CA TYR A 119 -4.94 13.93 -4.78
C TYR A 119 -3.85 14.98 -4.96
N THR A 120 -4.16 16.24 -4.73
CA THR A 120 -3.22 17.33 -4.98
C THR A 120 -3.36 18.39 -3.91
N GLN A 121 -2.24 18.98 -3.53
CA GLN A 121 -2.19 20.11 -2.60
C GLN A 121 -1.18 21.13 -3.12
N LYS A 122 -1.53 22.40 -2.95
CA LYS A 122 -0.65 23.52 -3.32
C LYS A 122 0.68 23.41 -2.56
N ASP A 123 1.79 23.55 -3.28
CA ASP A 123 3.17 23.53 -2.77
C ASP A 123 3.57 22.23 -2.05
N TRP A 124 2.76 21.17 -2.19
CA TRP A 124 3.00 19.85 -1.62
C TRP A 124 3.21 18.79 -2.70
N GLY A 125 2.54 18.94 -3.85
CA GLY A 125 2.63 18.06 -5.00
C GLY A 125 1.32 17.36 -5.35
N THR A 126 1.42 16.36 -6.21
CA THR A 126 0.28 15.56 -6.68
C THR A 126 0.56 14.07 -6.57
N LEU A 127 -0.47 13.32 -6.19
CA LEU A 127 -0.54 11.87 -6.26
C LEU A 127 -1.60 11.46 -7.29
N GLN A 128 -1.26 10.59 -8.22
CA GLN A 128 -2.20 10.03 -9.20
C GLN A 128 -2.25 8.51 -9.04
N LEU A 129 -3.38 8.00 -8.58
CA LEU A 129 -3.67 6.56 -8.50
C LEU A 129 -4.40 6.13 -9.76
N VAL A 130 -3.87 5.13 -10.45
CA VAL A 130 -4.48 4.48 -11.60
C VAL A 130 -4.58 2.98 -11.32
N ARG A 131 -5.75 2.38 -11.58
CA ARG A 131 -5.88 0.92 -11.67
C ARG A 131 -6.37 0.49 -13.04
N ILE A 132 -5.77 -0.59 -13.53
CA ILE A 132 -6.05 -1.21 -14.83
C ILE A 132 -6.21 -2.70 -14.58
N TYR A 133 -7.40 -3.27 -14.79
CA TYR A 133 -7.63 -4.71 -14.67
C TYR A 133 -7.15 -5.44 -15.93
N ASN A 134 -6.65 -6.67 -15.75
CA ASN A 134 -6.17 -7.50 -16.86
C ASN A 134 -7.30 -7.95 -17.81
N LYS A 135 -8.53 -7.97 -17.30
CA LYS A 135 -9.77 -8.26 -18.03
C LYS A 135 -10.75 -7.10 -17.85
N ALA A 136 -11.39 -6.72 -18.95
CA ALA A 136 -12.43 -5.69 -18.96
C ALA A 136 -13.53 -6.00 -17.94
N ALA A 137 -14.00 -4.97 -17.24
CA ALA A 137 -15.08 -5.13 -16.28
C ALA A 137 -16.37 -5.55 -16.99
N THR A 138 -17.03 -6.61 -16.51
CA THR A 138 -18.34 -7.04 -17.00
C THR A 138 -19.50 -6.32 -16.28
N ALA A 139 -19.26 -5.76 -15.09
CA ALA A 139 -20.18 -4.87 -14.36
C ALA A 139 -19.42 -4.05 -13.30
N ALA A 140 -19.98 -2.89 -12.91
CA ALA A 140 -19.49 -2.11 -11.78
C ALA A 140 -19.75 -2.88 -10.47
N GLN A 141 -18.70 -3.32 -9.78
CA GLN A 141 -18.84 -3.91 -8.45
C GLN A 141 -19.00 -2.81 -7.40
N LYS A 142 -19.95 -2.99 -6.48
CA LYS A 142 -20.05 -2.13 -5.30
C LYS A 142 -18.82 -2.37 -4.41
N PRO A 143 -18.28 -1.31 -3.76
CA PRO A 143 -17.21 -1.47 -2.78
C PRO A 143 -17.64 -2.48 -1.71
N GLY A 144 -16.74 -3.40 -1.36
CA GLY A 144 -16.96 -4.32 -0.26
C GLY A 144 -17.00 -3.60 1.10
N PRO A 145 -17.42 -4.29 2.17
CA PRO A 145 -17.42 -3.74 3.52
C PRO A 145 -16.00 -3.52 4.09
N VAL A 146 -14.97 -3.95 3.37
CA VAL A 146 -13.58 -3.92 3.80
C VAL A 146 -12.73 -3.45 2.63
N ASP A 147 -11.92 -2.43 2.85
CA ASP A 147 -10.90 -1.96 1.90
C ASP A 147 -9.52 -2.12 2.55
N ILE A 148 -8.62 -2.85 1.90
CA ILE A 148 -7.28 -3.16 2.40
C ILE A 148 -6.27 -2.83 1.32
N ARG A 149 -5.29 -1.98 1.66
CA ARG A 149 -4.21 -1.55 0.77
C ARG A 149 -2.87 -1.59 1.50
N SER A 150 -1.80 -1.79 0.75
CA SER A 150 -0.44 -1.72 1.26
C SER A 150 0.50 -1.10 0.24
N LEU A 151 1.61 -0.55 0.71
CA LEU A 151 2.74 -0.09 -0.08
C LEU A 151 3.98 -0.61 0.63
N VAL A 152 4.63 -1.61 0.03
CA VAL A 152 5.81 -2.29 0.59
C VAL A 152 6.95 -2.13 -0.40
N VAL A 153 8.02 -1.46 -0.01
CA VAL A 153 9.09 -1.04 -0.91
C VAL A 153 10.43 -1.45 -0.31
N PRO A 154 11.30 -2.15 -1.08
CA PRO A 154 12.61 -2.52 -0.58
C PRO A 154 13.46 -1.28 -0.29
N LYS A 155 14.40 -1.44 0.63
CA LYS A 155 15.47 -0.46 0.84
C LYS A 155 16.15 -0.14 -0.49
N PRO A 156 16.47 1.14 -0.78
CA PRO A 156 17.21 1.49 -1.99
C PRO A 156 18.51 0.68 -2.12
N GLY A 157 18.69 0.03 -3.27
CA GLY A 157 19.82 -0.85 -3.57
C GLY A 157 19.55 -2.34 -3.32
N GLU A 158 18.45 -2.70 -2.66
CA GLU A 158 18.05 -4.10 -2.45
C GLU A 158 17.04 -4.56 -3.51
N THR A 159 17.06 -5.85 -3.81
CA THR A 159 16.12 -6.50 -4.76
C THR A 159 14.99 -7.23 -4.04
N GLU A 160 15.16 -7.56 -2.76
CA GLU A 160 14.15 -8.18 -1.90
C GLU A 160 13.89 -7.28 -0.69
N CYS A 161 12.61 -7.12 -0.35
CA CYS A 161 12.20 -6.30 0.79
C CYS A 161 12.17 -7.14 2.06
N GLY A 162 12.83 -6.66 3.12
CA GLY A 162 12.77 -7.23 4.47
C GLY A 162 11.42 -7.06 5.16
N ASP A 163 10.55 -6.18 4.64
CA ASP A 163 9.18 -5.99 5.11
C ASP A 163 8.18 -6.87 4.35
N GLY A 164 7.02 -7.13 4.97
CA GLY A 164 5.94 -7.83 4.31
C GLY A 164 4.59 -7.69 4.99
N PHE A 165 3.58 -7.59 4.14
CA PHE A 165 2.18 -7.47 4.54
C PHE A 165 1.36 -8.62 3.97
N TYR A 166 0.44 -9.14 4.76
CA TYR A 166 -0.56 -10.11 4.30
C TYR A 166 -1.88 -9.94 5.04
N TYR A 167 -2.98 -10.33 4.40
CA TYR A 167 -4.29 -10.35 5.04
C TYR A 167 -5.09 -11.60 4.68
N LYS A 168 -5.98 -11.99 5.61
CA LYS A 168 -7.04 -12.99 5.39
C LYS A 168 -8.38 -12.32 5.62
N GLN A 169 -9.30 -12.48 4.68
CA GLN A 169 -10.67 -12.00 4.82
C GLN A 169 -11.63 -13.16 4.67
N THR A 170 -12.48 -13.34 5.68
CA THR A 170 -13.61 -14.27 5.67
C THR A 170 -14.89 -13.49 5.95
N LYS A 171 -16.04 -14.18 5.99
CA LYS A 171 -17.30 -13.57 6.42
C LYS A 171 -17.32 -13.20 7.91
N GLU A 172 -16.45 -13.84 8.69
CA GLU A 172 -16.43 -13.71 10.16
C GLU A 172 -15.36 -12.73 10.64
N HIS A 173 -14.22 -12.66 9.94
CA HIS A 173 -13.09 -11.86 10.37
C HIS A 173 -12.24 -11.30 9.23
N VAL A 174 -11.52 -10.22 9.55
CA VAL A 174 -10.39 -9.71 8.76
C VAL A 174 -9.15 -9.83 9.64
N LYS A 175 -8.15 -10.57 9.19
CA LYS A 175 -6.85 -10.69 9.87
C LYS A 175 -5.79 -9.97 9.04
N LEU A 176 -5.05 -9.08 9.65
CA LEU A 176 -3.96 -8.31 9.05
C LEU A 176 -2.65 -8.70 9.73
N PHE A 177 -1.59 -8.82 8.94
CA PHE A 177 -0.22 -9.03 9.41
C PHE A 177 0.69 -8.03 8.72
N LEU A 178 1.50 -7.32 9.50
CA LEU A 178 2.65 -6.57 9.00
C LEU A 178 3.88 -7.00 9.81
N GLY A 179 4.96 -7.33 9.12
CA GLY A 179 6.22 -7.70 9.74
C GLY A 179 7.41 -7.12 9.01
N ASP A 180 8.50 -7.00 9.75
CA ASP A 180 9.78 -6.40 9.34
C ASP A 180 10.89 -7.32 9.89
N GLY A 181 11.59 -7.98 8.97
CA GLY A 181 12.64 -8.95 9.28
C GLY A 181 13.93 -8.26 9.71
N LEU A 182 14.68 -8.85 10.65
CA LEU A 182 15.89 -8.18 11.13
C LEU A 182 16.93 -7.92 10.03
N GLY A 183 17.21 -6.63 9.80
CA GLY A 183 18.11 -6.16 8.75
C GLY A 183 17.36 -5.93 7.45
N HIS A 184 18.01 -6.15 6.31
CA HIS A 184 17.41 -5.97 4.98
C HIS A 184 17.89 -7.07 4.03
N GLY A 185 17.29 -7.11 2.84
CA GLY A 185 17.66 -8.04 1.76
C GLY A 185 17.13 -9.47 1.97
N PRO A 186 17.70 -10.46 1.26
CA PRO A 186 17.10 -11.79 1.12
C PRO A 186 16.83 -12.55 2.42
N GLU A 187 17.70 -12.41 3.42
CA GLU A 187 17.55 -13.10 4.72
C GLU A 187 16.43 -12.51 5.59
N ALA A 188 16.27 -11.19 5.59
CA ALA A 188 15.14 -10.52 6.24
C ALA A 188 13.83 -10.88 5.53
N ALA A 189 13.85 -10.84 4.18
CA ALA A 189 12.72 -11.25 3.34
C ALA A 189 12.35 -12.73 3.56
N HIS A 190 13.34 -13.61 3.79
CA HIS A 190 13.09 -15.01 4.13
C HIS A 190 12.32 -15.14 5.45
N ALA A 191 12.75 -14.46 6.52
CA ALA A 191 12.07 -14.48 7.82
C ALA A 191 10.60 -14.03 7.70
N VAL A 192 10.34 -12.95 6.98
CA VAL A 192 8.99 -12.43 6.77
C VAL A 192 8.14 -13.33 5.88
N ARG A 193 8.69 -13.92 4.81
CA ARG A 193 7.96 -14.91 4.00
C ARG A 193 7.54 -16.12 4.83
N THR A 194 8.45 -16.66 5.65
CA THR A 194 8.14 -17.77 6.56
C THR A 194 7.05 -17.38 7.57
N ALA A 195 7.08 -16.15 8.09
CA ALA A 195 6.04 -15.64 8.98
C ALA A 195 4.68 -15.55 8.29
N ILE A 196 4.63 -15.01 7.06
CA ILE A 196 3.41 -14.90 6.25
C ILE A 196 2.84 -16.29 5.93
N ASP A 197 3.70 -17.26 5.60
CA ASP A 197 3.25 -18.62 5.31
C ASP A 197 2.67 -19.32 6.54
N ALA A 198 3.28 -19.12 7.72
CA ALA A 198 2.70 -19.57 8.99
C ALA A 198 1.37 -18.85 9.28
N PHE A 199 1.31 -17.54 9.08
CA PHE A 199 0.10 -16.75 9.31
C PHE A 199 -1.04 -17.18 8.40
N LYS A 200 -0.80 -17.56 7.13
CA LYS A 200 -1.82 -18.08 6.21
C LYS A 200 -2.55 -19.28 6.79
N ILE A 201 -1.82 -20.24 7.32
CA ILE A 201 -2.37 -21.52 7.82
C ILE A 201 -2.78 -21.49 9.30
N CYS A 202 -2.44 -20.43 10.03
CA CYS A 202 -2.76 -20.33 11.46
C CYS A 202 -4.29 -20.40 11.71
N PRO A 203 -4.76 -21.33 12.57
CA PRO A 203 -6.18 -21.49 12.88
C PRO A 203 -6.68 -20.50 13.94
N GLU A 204 -5.78 -19.82 14.65
CA GLU A 204 -6.11 -19.01 15.82
C GLU A 204 -6.86 -17.72 15.45
N ASP A 205 -7.80 -17.31 16.30
CA ASP A 205 -8.64 -16.10 16.12
C ASP A 205 -8.25 -14.92 17.02
N THR A 206 -7.21 -15.10 17.85
CA THR A 206 -6.60 -14.04 18.67
C THR A 206 -5.27 -13.60 18.06
N ALA A 207 -4.92 -12.33 18.23
CA ALA A 207 -3.70 -11.78 17.64
C ALA A 207 -2.45 -12.33 18.33
N ALA A 208 -2.49 -12.48 19.66
CA ALA A 208 -1.42 -13.05 20.47
C ALA A 208 -1.10 -14.50 20.08
N GLU A 209 -2.11 -15.35 19.87
CA GLU A 209 -1.86 -16.76 19.50
C GLU A 209 -1.39 -16.89 18.04
N ASN A 210 -1.83 -16.00 17.13
CA ASN A 210 -1.20 -15.90 15.81
C ASN A 210 0.30 -15.58 15.91
N LEU A 211 0.69 -14.65 16.77
CA LEU A 211 2.11 -14.34 17.01
C LEU A 211 2.87 -15.53 17.62
N ARG A 212 2.27 -16.31 18.53
CA ARG A 212 2.90 -17.54 19.06
C ARG A 212 3.09 -18.62 18.00
N PHE A 213 2.10 -18.77 17.13
CA PHE A 213 2.18 -19.68 15.99
C PHE A 213 3.31 -19.27 15.04
N ILE A 214 3.36 -17.99 14.66
CA ILE A 214 4.43 -17.42 13.82
C ILE A 214 5.80 -17.56 14.49
N HIS A 215 5.90 -17.22 15.77
CA HIS A 215 7.14 -17.31 16.55
C HIS A 215 7.78 -18.70 16.45
N SER A 216 6.96 -19.76 16.56
CA SER A 216 7.45 -21.13 16.45
C SER A 216 7.96 -21.47 15.05
N ALA A 217 7.30 -20.96 14.01
CA ALA A 217 7.67 -21.20 12.62
C ALA A 217 8.98 -20.49 12.21
N VAL A 218 9.26 -19.30 12.77
CA VAL A 218 10.40 -18.47 12.35
C VAL A 218 11.66 -18.64 13.19
N LYS A 219 11.70 -19.57 14.15
CA LYS A 219 12.86 -19.76 15.06
C LYS A 219 14.21 -20.01 14.39
N LYS A 220 14.20 -20.53 13.16
CA LYS A 220 15.42 -20.83 12.38
C LYS A 220 15.74 -19.76 11.33
N THR A 221 15.12 -18.59 11.43
CA THR A 221 15.35 -17.44 10.55
C THR A 221 16.07 -16.33 11.33
N ARG A 222 16.30 -15.17 10.71
CA ARG A 222 16.76 -13.98 11.43
C ARG A 222 15.78 -13.48 12.50
N GLY A 223 14.53 -13.93 12.46
CA GLY A 223 13.45 -13.35 13.26
C GLY A 223 12.98 -12.02 12.68
N LEU A 224 11.92 -11.50 13.29
CA LEU A 224 11.23 -10.30 12.81
C LEU A 224 10.51 -9.59 13.96
N VAL A 225 10.20 -8.31 13.75
CA VAL A 225 9.16 -7.62 14.48
C VAL A 225 7.85 -7.76 13.71
N ALA A 226 6.72 -7.83 14.40
CA ALA A 226 5.43 -8.01 13.73
C ALA A 226 4.25 -7.53 14.58
N THR A 227 3.20 -7.07 13.90
CA THR A 227 1.89 -6.83 14.49
C THR A 227 0.82 -7.61 13.74
N VAL A 228 -0.06 -8.27 14.49
CA VAL A 228 -1.28 -8.90 13.99
C VAL A 228 -2.48 -8.11 14.49
N ALA A 229 -3.40 -7.76 13.59
CA ALA A 229 -4.65 -7.10 13.91
C ALA A 229 -5.83 -7.89 13.34
N ILE A 230 -6.77 -8.29 14.19
CA ILE A 230 -7.92 -9.12 13.83
C ILE A 230 -9.21 -8.36 14.14
N PHE A 231 -10.02 -8.13 13.11
CA PHE A 231 -11.36 -7.56 13.25
C PHE A 231 -12.41 -8.67 13.24
N SER A 232 -13.27 -8.71 14.26
CA SER A 232 -14.45 -9.59 14.32
C SER A 232 -15.66 -8.89 13.70
N MET A 233 -16.24 -9.47 12.65
CA MET A 233 -17.46 -8.95 12.01
C MET A 233 -18.68 -9.05 12.93
N ARG A 234 -18.74 -10.11 13.75
CA ARG A 234 -19.82 -10.36 14.70
C ARG A 234 -19.74 -9.41 15.88
N ASP A 235 -18.56 -9.31 16.51
CA ASP A 235 -18.40 -8.59 17.78
C ASP A 235 -18.09 -7.11 17.56
N LYS A 236 -17.87 -6.70 16.30
CA LYS A 236 -17.46 -5.35 15.87
C LYS A 236 -16.31 -4.80 16.71
N ARG A 237 -15.26 -5.60 16.86
CA ARG A 237 -14.10 -5.31 17.71
C ARG A 237 -12.80 -5.75 17.07
N TRP A 238 -11.76 -4.97 17.31
CA TRP A 238 -10.37 -5.30 17.01
C TRP A 238 -9.72 -6.03 18.17
N ARG A 239 -8.93 -7.05 17.84
CA ARG A 239 -7.93 -7.68 18.69
C ARG A 239 -6.56 -7.42 18.07
N ILE A 240 -5.68 -6.74 18.79
CA ILE A 240 -4.38 -6.33 18.25
C ILE A 240 -3.28 -6.76 19.21
N CYS A 241 -2.26 -7.41 18.68
CA CYS A 241 -1.05 -7.75 19.42
C CYS A 241 0.16 -7.54 18.51
N GLY A 242 1.22 -6.96 19.05
CA GLY A 242 2.45 -6.72 18.32
C GLY A 242 3.67 -6.94 19.20
N VAL A 243 4.77 -7.34 18.57
CA VAL A 243 6.09 -7.54 19.18
C VAL A 243 7.10 -6.75 18.35
N GLY A 244 7.82 -5.83 18.99
CA GLY A 244 8.74 -4.91 18.35
C GLY A 244 8.12 -3.53 18.10
N ASN A 245 8.44 -2.93 16.95
CA ASN A 245 8.25 -1.50 16.68
C ASN A 245 7.37 -1.19 15.46
N ILE A 246 6.52 -2.13 15.02
CA ILE A 246 5.50 -1.86 13.99
C ILE A 246 4.48 -0.84 14.51
N ALA A 247 4.56 0.40 14.01
CA ALA A 247 3.69 1.49 14.41
C ALA A 247 2.26 1.21 13.93
N THR A 248 1.31 1.02 14.85
CA THR A 248 -0.09 0.71 14.54
C THR A 248 -1.02 1.72 15.18
N ARG A 249 -1.83 2.39 14.35
CA ARG A 249 -2.73 3.46 14.76
C ARG A 249 -4.11 3.30 14.15
N LEU A 250 -5.14 3.47 14.96
CA LEU A 250 -6.53 3.50 14.52
C LEU A 250 -6.99 4.96 14.47
N HIS A 251 -7.66 5.31 13.38
CA HIS A 251 -8.22 6.62 13.12
C HIS A 251 -9.72 6.52 12.94
N SER A 252 -10.46 7.38 13.62
CA SER A 252 -11.88 7.62 13.37
C SER A 252 -12.11 9.11 13.13
N ALA A 253 -13.37 9.52 12.95
CA ALA A 253 -13.72 10.93 12.81
C ALA A 253 -13.39 11.77 14.06
N MET A 254 -13.41 11.14 15.24
CA MET A 254 -13.31 11.84 16.53
C MET A 254 -12.06 11.49 17.33
N SER A 255 -11.42 10.36 17.05
CA SER A 255 -10.30 9.88 17.86
C SER A 255 -9.19 9.26 17.03
N SER A 256 -7.99 9.27 17.62
CA SER A 256 -6.89 8.45 17.14
C SER A 256 -6.31 7.69 18.33
N ARG A 257 -6.13 6.38 18.17
CA ARG A 257 -5.60 5.50 19.21
C ARG A 257 -4.39 4.74 18.69
N ASN A 258 -3.31 4.75 19.47
CA ASN A 258 -2.13 3.94 19.21
C ASN A 258 -2.29 2.55 19.85
N HIS A 259 -1.79 1.53 19.15
CA HIS A 259 -1.50 0.24 19.75
C HIS A 259 -0.08 0.27 20.34
N ASN A 260 0.09 -0.29 21.54
CA ASN A 260 1.39 -0.46 22.17
C ASN A 260 1.83 -1.91 22.04
N SER A 261 2.95 -2.12 21.34
CA SER A 261 3.54 -3.44 21.15
C SER A 261 4.46 -3.82 22.32
N TYR A 262 4.67 -5.12 22.51
CA TYR A 262 5.61 -5.64 23.49
C TYR A 262 7.05 -5.55 22.95
N ASN A 263 8.03 -5.38 23.84
CA ASN A 263 9.44 -5.48 23.46
C ASN A 263 9.83 -6.93 23.20
N GLY A 264 10.54 -7.19 22.10
CA GLY A 264 11.06 -8.51 21.75
C GLY A 264 11.15 -8.72 20.25
N ILE A 265 11.56 -9.91 19.85
CA ILE A 265 11.69 -10.32 18.46
C ILE A 265 11.01 -11.69 18.27
N VAL A 266 10.10 -11.76 17.31
CA VAL A 266 9.39 -12.98 16.93
C VAL A 266 10.41 -13.95 16.29
N GLY A 267 10.41 -15.21 16.74
CA GLY A 267 11.42 -16.22 16.39
C GLY A 267 12.64 -16.25 17.32
N LEU A 268 12.91 -15.18 18.09
CA LEU A 268 14.04 -15.12 19.03
C LEU A 268 13.54 -14.98 20.49
N ASN A 269 13.57 -13.76 21.03
CA ASN A 269 13.29 -13.45 22.44
C ASN A 269 11.89 -12.83 22.64
N MET A 270 10.86 -13.54 22.21
CA MET A 270 9.48 -13.08 22.40
C MET A 270 9.03 -13.23 23.86
N PRO A 271 8.29 -12.26 24.43
CA PRO A 271 7.76 -12.37 25.79
C PRO A 271 6.91 -13.62 26.01
N ASN A 272 7.02 -14.20 27.20
CA ASN A 272 6.22 -15.37 27.58
C ASN A 272 4.72 -15.05 27.66
N THR A 273 4.38 -13.82 28.09
CA THR A 273 3.01 -13.35 28.21
C THR A 273 2.71 -12.34 27.11
N LEU A 274 1.71 -12.65 26.28
CA LEU A 274 1.15 -11.77 25.26
C LEU A 274 -0.37 -11.76 25.45
N ASN A 275 -0.95 -10.57 25.44
CA ASN A 275 -2.40 -10.39 25.50
C ASN A 275 -2.84 -9.48 24.35
N ASP A 276 -4.05 -9.74 23.86
CA ASP A 276 -4.70 -8.89 22.86
C ASP A 276 -5.12 -7.57 23.50
N GLN A 277 -4.79 -6.47 22.83
CA GLN A 277 -5.46 -5.20 23.06
C GLN A 277 -6.82 -5.23 22.35
N LEU A 278 -7.89 -5.06 23.12
CA LEU A 278 -9.26 -5.00 22.60
C LEU A 278 -9.66 -3.54 22.33
N LEU A 279 -10.17 -3.25 21.14
CA LEU A 279 -10.66 -1.93 20.76
C LEU A 279 -12.00 -2.04 20.05
N ASP A 280 -12.96 -1.22 20.46
CA ASP A 280 -14.27 -1.15 19.82
C ASP A 280 -14.19 -0.47 18.44
N TYR A 281 -15.03 -0.96 17.53
CA TYR A 281 -15.19 -0.36 16.21
C TYR A 281 -15.91 0.98 16.30
N GLU A 282 -15.38 1.96 15.58
CA GLU A 282 -16.06 3.22 15.30
C GLU A 282 -16.39 3.29 13.81
N LYS A 283 -17.54 3.85 13.43
CA LYS A 283 -17.97 3.87 12.02
C LYS A 283 -16.94 4.55 11.13
N GLY A 284 -16.55 3.87 10.04
CA GLY A 284 -15.57 4.39 9.08
C GLY A 284 -14.13 4.42 9.62
N GLN A 285 -13.87 3.70 10.71
CA GLN A 285 -12.53 3.57 11.30
C GLN A 285 -11.56 2.96 10.31
N THR A 286 -10.36 3.53 10.29
CA THR A 286 -9.23 3.09 9.47
C THR A 286 -8.07 2.74 10.39
N ILE A 287 -7.52 1.53 10.25
CA ILE A 287 -6.26 1.14 10.88
C ILE A 287 -5.12 1.38 9.89
N VAL A 288 -4.03 1.96 10.37
CA VAL A 288 -2.78 2.16 9.62
C VAL A 288 -1.64 1.51 10.40
N MET A 289 -0.85 0.70 9.70
CA MET A 289 0.29 -0.06 10.22
C MET A 289 1.52 0.30 9.40
N CYS A 290 2.65 0.58 10.03
CA CYS A 290 3.91 0.84 9.33
C CYS A 290 5.09 0.15 10.00
N SER A 291 6.05 -0.29 9.20
CA SER A 291 7.40 -0.61 9.70
C SER A 291 8.13 0.65 10.15
N ASP A 292 9.29 0.48 10.76
CA ASP A 292 10.08 1.59 11.27
C ASP A 292 10.77 2.41 10.15
N GLY A 293 10.81 1.88 8.93
CA GLY A 293 11.16 2.59 7.70
C GLY A 293 10.28 3.81 7.42
N ILE A 294 9.11 3.90 8.06
CA ILE A 294 8.25 5.08 8.07
C ILE A 294 8.32 5.74 9.45
N LYS A 295 8.68 7.03 9.52
CA LYS A 295 8.72 7.79 10.79
C LYS A 295 7.36 7.76 11.50
N SER A 296 7.26 7.22 12.70
CA SER A 296 5.98 6.95 13.41
C SER A 296 5.10 8.14 13.84
N LYS A 297 5.62 9.38 13.74
CA LYS A 297 4.89 10.61 14.11
C LYS A 297 4.19 11.23 12.90
N TRP A 298 3.11 10.60 12.45
CA TRP A 298 2.27 11.14 11.38
C TRP A 298 1.21 12.11 11.90
N ASP A 299 0.98 13.17 11.13
CA ASP A 299 -0.14 14.09 11.33
C ASP A 299 -1.03 14.05 10.08
N LEU A 300 -2.10 13.25 10.14
CA LEU A 300 -3.06 13.12 9.04
C LEU A 300 -3.89 14.39 8.82
N GLN A 301 -3.90 15.35 9.75
CA GLN A 301 -4.67 16.59 9.58
C GLN A 301 -4.08 17.47 8.48
N ARG A 302 -2.76 17.39 8.25
CA ARG A 302 -2.08 18.06 7.14
C ARG A 302 -2.51 17.51 5.78
N LEU A 303 -2.96 16.26 5.73
CA LEU A 303 -3.46 15.61 4.52
C LEU A 303 -4.98 15.86 4.38
N THR A 304 -5.35 17.12 4.13
CA THR A 304 -6.76 17.53 4.09
C THR A 304 -7.55 16.69 3.10
N GLY A 305 -8.66 16.10 3.55
CA GLY A 305 -9.58 15.34 2.71
C GLY A 305 -9.09 13.96 2.24
N ILE A 306 -7.86 13.53 2.58
CA ILE A 306 -7.28 12.26 2.10
C ILE A 306 -8.13 11.04 2.45
N GLN A 307 -8.87 11.10 3.57
CA GLN A 307 -9.77 10.03 4.04
C GLN A 307 -10.95 9.72 3.08
N ARG A 308 -11.20 10.60 2.10
CA ARG A 308 -12.22 10.43 1.06
C ARG A 308 -11.70 9.67 -0.16
N TYR A 309 -10.39 9.50 -0.27
CA TYR A 309 -9.71 8.83 -1.37
C TYR A 309 -9.50 7.34 -1.04
N ASP A 310 -9.10 6.58 -2.05
CA ASP A 310 -8.64 5.20 -1.90
C ASP A 310 -7.45 5.15 -0.93
N LEU A 311 -7.40 4.10 -0.10
CA LEU A 311 -6.35 3.96 0.91
C LEU A 311 -4.94 3.86 0.30
N SER A 312 -4.79 3.52 -0.98
CA SER A 312 -3.49 3.52 -1.65
C SER A 312 -2.91 4.94 -1.77
N LEU A 313 -3.77 5.96 -1.92
CA LEU A 313 -3.34 7.36 -1.88
C LEU A 313 -2.98 7.81 -0.46
N LEU A 314 -3.67 7.32 0.57
CA LEU A 314 -3.25 7.53 1.96
C LEU A 314 -1.87 6.92 2.21
N ASN A 315 -1.64 5.69 1.77
CA ASN A 315 -0.36 4.99 1.94
C ASN A 315 0.77 5.71 1.18
N ALA A 316 0.51 6.15 -0.05
CA ALA A 316 1.47 6.92 -0.84
C ALA A 316 1.77 8.30 -0.22
N ALA A 317 0.76 8.98 0.35
CA ALA A 317 0.98 10.25 1.04
C ALA A 317 1.83 10.07 2.31
N LEU A 318 1.56 9.02 3.10
CA LEU A 318 2.37 8.68 4.26
C LEU A 318 3.80 8.31 3.87
N PHE A 319 3.96 7.53 2.80
CA PHE A 319 5.28 7.19 2.28
C PHE A 319 6.05 8.44 1.84
N LYS A 320 5.44 9.29 1.00
CA LYS A 320 6.05 10.55 0.52
C LYS A 320 6.58 11.41 1.66
N GLU A 321 5.80 11.57 2.73
CA GLU A 321 6.14 12.48 3.83
C GLU A 321 7.09 11.87 4.87
N PHE A 322 7.00 10.56 5.09
CA PHE A 322 7.58 9.94 6.30
C PHE A 322 8.54 8.79 6.02
N ALA A 323 8.74 8.37 4.78
CA ALA A 323 9.72 7.35 4.42
C ALA A 323 11.16 7.79 4.75
N ARG A 324 11.93 6.90 5.38
CA ARG A 324 13.32 7.16 5.79
C ARG A 324 14.33 7.06 4.65
N GLN A 325 14.03 6.30 3.59
CA GLN A 325 14.92 6.08 2.44
C GLN A 325 16.23 5.32 2.77
N THR A 326 16.41 4.87 4.00
CA THR A 326 17.60 4.16 4.48
C THR A 326 17.31 2.73 4.90
N ASP A 327 16.05 2.29 4.78
CA ASP A 327 15.57 1.00 5.23
C ASP A 327 14.48 0.46 4.31
N ASP A 328 14.05 -0.78 4.54
CA ASP A 328 12.80 -1.31 4.00
C ASP A 328 11.63 -0.47 4.52
N MET A 329 10.62 -0.24 3.67
CA MET A 329 9.56 0.73 3.97
C MET A 329 8.20 0.13 3.65
N SER A 330 7.35 0.03 4.67
CA SER A 330 6.00 -0.48 4.50
C SER A 330 4.93 0.38 5.18
N VAL A 331 3.84 0.57 4.47
CA VAL A 331 2.58 1.12 4.98
C VAL A 331 1.47 0.16 4.60
N ALA A 332 0.65 -0.25 5.56
CA ALA A 332 -0.57 -1.01 5.32
C ALA A 332 -1.75 -0.34 6.00
N SER A 333 -2.90 -0.39 5.35
CA SER A 333 -4.10 0.32 5.79
C SER A 333 -5.32 -0.53 5.53
N CYS A 334 -6.25 -0.54 6.49
CA CYS A 334 -7.53 -1.21 6.35
C CYS A 334 -8.65 -0.31 6.85
N LYS A 335 -9.71 -0.18 6.05
CA LYS A 335 -10.93 0.54 6.41
C LYS A 335 -12.10 -0.42 6.44
N ILE A 336 -12.83 -0.40 7.55
CA ILE A 336 -14.03 -1.19 7.75
C ILE A 336 -15.25 -0.27 7.54
N ASN A 337 -16.18 -0.72 6.70
CA ASN A 337 -17.43 -0.05 6.34
C ASN A 337 -18.63 -0.97 6.64
N VAL A 338 -18.71 -1.46 7.89
CA VAL A 338 -19.82 -2.26 8.44
C VAL A 338 -20.65 -1.49 9.47
#